data_AF-B4IY45-F1
#
_entry.id   AF-B4IY45-F1
#
_cell.length_a   1.000
_cell.length_b   1.000
_cell.length_c   1.000
_cell.angle_alpha   90.00
_cell.angle_beta   90.00
_cell.angle_gamma   90.00
#
_symmetry.space_group_name_H-M   'P 1'
#
loop_
_entity.id
_entity.type
_entity.pdbx_description
1 polymer ?
#
loop_
_entity_poly.entity_id
_entity_poly.type
_entity_poly.pdbx_seq_one_letter_code
_entity_poly.pdbx_strand_id
1 'polypeptide(L)'
;MESDTTEKESAPMAGKAESTVAAAATAAAVAAAATELQIPPQSESKGEATPPPSKRLKIVGEEQLEAEEQVEDEEEEQTEAAKKEVEEESPPQLVAVERAQSTQSSLRKFNQIPVFIVDYHNDVLEFIYRCLATRHLPLERNVLVHFDSHPDLVVARDIPASASYDKDTMLNELSIENWIMPTLYAGHFDRVVWLKNSWCQQIPNGKHEFKIGHKADRIGVDCPLDYFIAEGNYCTSDELQEARTVQLQVHDADTDQLDPAQFLGVEDAAGFILDIDLDFFSTSNPFLEIYKDANCYAQLTEIFHFESVEPAKQAGTATIADYCRTAAMRQKQLDALKRIFWHLEEQRSFAGLEQPDETVITAEIYAKIVQLAEQLQAKYPDDEIDWLLIFDSGSTTDNNGLPHHISTSKELESYFGHFKRFLQRLPVPPVAITMAHSAQDDYCPQDQVAFIEEQVLRLLHDVFGDKLHEKAILHYMDDPWDVMKL
;
A
#
# COMPACT_ATOMS: atom_id res chain seq x y z
N MET A 1 48.20 -10.25 44.18
CA MET A 1 48.31 -10.56 45.63
C MET A 1 46.89 -10.83 46.09
N GLU A 2 46.53 -11.94 46.71
CA GLU A 2 47.22 -13.20 47.04
C GLU A 2 46.09 -14.25 47.24
N SER A 3 46.13 -15.36 46.49
CA SER A 3 46.35 -16.73 46.98
C SER A 3 45.33 -17.24 48.02
N ASP A 4 44.44 -18.20 47.69
CA ASP A 4 44.67 -19.67 47.65
C ASP A 4 44.29 -20.29 49.02
N THR A 5 43.50 -21.36 49.12
CA THR A 5 44.01 -22.75 49.21
C THR A 5 42.95 -23.84 48.94
N THR A 6 43.26 -24.74 47.99
CA THR A 6 43.25 -26.24 48.04
C THR A 6 42.03 -27.05 48.56
N GLU A 7 41.79 -28.33 48.22
CA GLU A 7 42.10 -29.27 47.11
C GLU A 7 41.40 -30.61 47.45
N LYS A 8 40.95 -31.40 46.45
CA LYS A 8 41.40 -32.80 46.28
C LYS A 8 40.89 -33.51 45.02
N GLU A 9 41.79 -34.33 44.49
CA GLU A 9 41.73 -35.17 43.28
C GLU A 9 40.75 -36.36 43.44
N SER A 10 40.34 -37.14 42.42
CA SER A 10 41.18 -37.70 41.35
C SER A 10 40.41 -38.35 40.17
N ALA A 11 41.07 -38.39 39.00
CA ALA A 11 40.79 -39.27 37.85
C ALA A 11 41.90 -40.37 37.78
N PRO A 12 42.14 -41.22 36.74
CA PRO A 12 41.87 -41.10 35.28
C PRO A 12 41.09 -42.35 34.75
N MET A 13 41.16 -42.91 33.52
CA MET A 13 41.93 -42.77 32.25
C MET A 13 40.94 -43.14 31.10
N ALA A 14 40.79 -42.37 30.02
CA ALA A 14 41.62 -42.28 28.80
C ALA A 14 41.59 -43.52 27.87
N GLY A 15 41.18 -43.30 26.60
CA GLY A 15 41.23 -44.29 25.51
C GLY A 15 40.79 -43.71 24.16
N LYS A 16 41.72 -43.15 23.38
CA LYS A 16 41.50 -42.70 21.98
C LYS A 16 41.71 -43.85 20.98
N ALA A 17 41.01 -43.81 19.84
CA ALA A 17 41.54 -44.26 18.55
C ALA A 17 40.81 -43.57 17.37
N GLU A 18 41.55 -43.19 16.34
CA GLU A 18 41.08 -42.54 15.09
C GLU A 18 41.20 -43.48 13.88
N SER A 19 40.85 -42.96 12.68
CA SER A 19 41.00 -43.48 11.30
C SER A 19 39.70 -44.08 10.70
N THR A 20 38.98 -43.48 9.73
CA THR A 20 39.23 -42.84 8.41
C THR A 20 39.03 -43.76 7.18
N VAL A 21 38.59 -43.13 6.07
CA VAL A 21 38.63 -43.59 4.65
C VAL A 21 37.43 -44.37 4.05
N ALA A 22 36.46 -43.58 3.53
CA ALA A 22 35.99 -43.48 2.13
C ALA A 22 35.28 -44.62 1.31
N ALA A 23 34.37 -44.13 0.45
CA ALA A 23 34.12 -44.48 -0.98
C ALA A 23 32.93 -45.38 -1.42
N ALA A 24 31.96 -44.71 -2.06
CA ALA A 24 31.33 -45.01 -3.36
C ALA A 24 30.42 -46.24 -3.63
N ALA A 25 29.12 -45.93 -3.79
CA ALA A 25 28.21 -46.27 -4.90
C ALA A 25 28.00 -47.72 -5.40
N THR A 26 26.73 -48.17 -5.46
CA THR A 26 26.16 -48.89 -6.62
C THR A 26 24.61 -48.80 -6.64
N ALA A 27 23.98 -49.04 -7.79
CA ALA A 27 22.54 -48.81 -8.03
C ALA A 27 21.79 -50.05 -8.55
N ALA A 28 20.48 -50.13 -8.26
CA ALA A 28 19.42 -50.87 -8.98
C ALA A 28 18.06 -50.47 -8.36
N ALA A 29 17.11 -49.83 -9.06
CA ALA A 29 16.31 -50.26 -10.22
C ALA A 29 15.15 -51.22 -9.88
N VAL A 30 13.92 -50.68 -9.81
CA VAL A 30 12.65 -51.39 -10.07
C VAL A 30 11.73 -50.43 -10.83
N ALA A 31 11.08 -50.91 -11.89
CA ALA A 31 10.10 -50.17 -12.69
C ALA A 31 8.87 -51.04 -12.97
N ALA A 32 7.68 -50.45 -12.98
CA ALA A 32 6.46 -51.07 -13.50
C ALA A 32 5.45 -50.00 -13.97
N ALA A 33 5.21 -50.01 -15.29
CA ALA A 33 3.95 -49.79 -16.03
C ALA A 33 2.82 -48.97 -15.36
N ALA A 34 2.45 -47.76 -15.83
CA ALA A 34 1.94 -47.34 -17.15
C ALA A 34 0.42 -47.48 -17.35
N THR A 35 -0.26 -46.36 -17.64
CA THR A 35 -1.45 -46.28 -18.49
C THR A 35 -1.53 -44.86 -19.07
N GLU A 36 -1.60 -44.73 -20.39
CA GLU A 36 -1.78 -43.45 -21.08
C GLU A 36 -3.26 -43.03 -21.05
N LEU A 37 -3.53 -41.73 -20.90
CA LEU A 37 -4.80 -41.11 -21.28
C LEU A 37 -4.50 -39.85 -22.09
N GLN A 38 -4.94 -39.85 -23.34
CA GLN A 38 -4.70 -38.77 -24.30
C GLN A 38 -5.60 -37.58 -24.01
N ILE A 39 -5.02 -36.37 -24.03
CA ILE A 39 -5.74 -35.09 -24.05
C ILE A 39 -5.33 -34.37 -25.36
N PRO A 40 -6.26 -33.73 -26.10
CA PRO A 40 -5.92 -33.09 -27.39
C PRO A 40 -5.08 -31.82 -27.21
N PRO A 41 -4.33 -31.38 -28.24
CA PRO A 41 -3.49 -30.19 -28.14
C PRO A 41 -4.35 -28.92 -28.06
N GLN A 42 -4.09 -28.07 -27.07
CA GLN A 42 -4.53 -26.68 -27.09
C GLN A 42 -3.65 -25.86 -28.04
N SER A 43 -4.28 -24.93 -28.74
CA SER A 43 -3.63 -23.98 -29.63
C SER A 43 -2.82 -22.94 -28.86
N GLU A 44 -1.63 -22.62 -29.36
CA GLU A 44 -0.81 -21.49 -28.90
C GLU A 44 -1.59 -20.18 -29.06
N SER A 45 -2.10 -19.63 -27.95
CA SER A 45 -2.44 -18.20 -27.86
C SER A 45 -1.17 -17.46 -27.47
N LYS A 46 -0.77 -16.50 -28.30
CA LYS A 46 0.32 -15.57 -27.97
C LYS A 46 0.00 -14.88 -26.64
N GLY A 47 0.98 -14.83 -25.73
CA GLY A 47 0.90 -13.93 -24.58
C GLY A 47 0.86 -12.50 -25.08
N GLU A 48 -0.18 -11.77 -24.68
CA GLU A 48 -0.28 -10.33 -24.83
C GLU A 48 0.20 -9.76 -23.48
N ALA A 49 1.18 -8.86 -23.50
CA ALA A 49 1.79 -8.37 -22.27
C ALA A 49 0.78 -7.55 -21.45
N THR A 50 0.48 -8.01 -20.24
CA THR A 50 -0.31 -7.26 -19.28
C THR A 50 0.52 -6.10 -18.71
N PRO A 51 -0.05 -4.88 -18.58
CA PRO A 51 0.65 -3.74 -17.97
C PRO A 51 0.84 -3.95 -16.46
N PRO A 52 1.76 -3.20 -15.82
CA PRO A 52 2.15 -3.39 -14.42
C PRO A 52 1.03 -3.05 -13.41
N PRO A 53 1.10 -3.58 -12.19
CA PRO A 53 -0.02 -3.61 -11.24
C PRO A 53 -0.39 -2.26 -10.60
N SER A 54 0.43 -1.21 -10.72
CA SER A 54 0.27 0.02 -9.92
C SER A 54 -0.62 1.11 -10.53
N LYS A 55 -0.87 1.13 -11.86
CA LYS A 55 -1.70 2.15 -12.53
C LYS A 55 -2.52 1.64 -13.72
N ARG A 56 -3.83 1.90 -13.67
CA ARG A 56 -4.81 1.65 -14.74
C ARG A 56 -4.55 2.54 -15.97
N LEU A 57 -4.00 1.99 -17.05
CA LEU A 57 -3.99 2.65 -18.36
C LEU A 57 -5.37 2.57 -19.02
N LYS A 58 -6.14 3.66 -18.96
CA LYS A 58 -7.48 3.75 -19.54
C LYS A 58 -7.41 4.01 -21.06
N ILE A 59 -7.65 2.96 -21.87
CA ILE A 59 -7.82 3.10 -23.32
C ILE A 59 -9.08 3.93 -23.59
N VAL A 60 -8.91 5.12 -24.19
CA VAL A 60 -10.03 5.96 -24.63
C VAL A 60 -10.48 5.50 -26.01
N GLY A 61 -11.68 4.90 -26.08
CA GLY A 61 -12.30 4.52 -27.34
C GLY A 61 -12.76 5.74 -28.16
N GLU A 62 -12.48 5.71 -29.46
CA GLU A 62 -12.90 6.75 -30.41
C GLU A 62 -14.41 6.70 -30.70
N GLU A 63 -15.16 7.76 -30.38
CA GLU A 63 -16.39 8.09 -31.13
C GLU A 63 -16.54 9.62 -31.31
N GLN A 64 -16.34 10.06 -32.56
CA GLN A 64 -17.08 11.12 -33.29
C GLN A 64 -17.26 12.50 -32.61
N LEU A 65 -16.93 13.62 -33.28
CA LEU A 65 -17.73 14.11 -34.42
C LEU A 65 -16.97 15.17 -35.25
N GLU A 66 -17.26 15.17 -36.55
CA GLU A 66 -16.87 16.22 -37.49
C GLU A 66 -17.68 17.51 -37.24
N ALA A 67 -17.00 18.66 -37.26
CA ALA A 67 -17.65 19.95 -37.47
C ALA A 67 -16.71 20.85 -38.28
N GLU A 68 -17.10 21.13 -39.52
CA GLU A 68 -16.47 22.15 -40.36
C GLU A 68 -16.79 23.54 -39.78
N GLU A 69 -15.84 24.48 -39.80
CA GLU A 69 -16.21 25.89 -39.81
C GLU A 69 -15.27 26.71 -40.70
N GLN A 70 -15.84 27.74 -41.32
CA GLN A 70 -15.32 28.36 -42.54
C GLN A 70 -14.52 29.64 -42.25
N VAL A 71 -13.65 29.99 -43.20
CA VAL A 71 -12.93 31.26 -43.25
C VAL A 71 -13.88 32.38 -43.67
N GLU A 72 -13.85 33.54 -42.99
CA GLU A 72 -14.18 34.84 -43.59
C GLU A 72 -13.43 35.98 -42.85
N ASP A 73 -13.27 37.12 -43.54
CA ASP A 73 -12.10 38.01 -43.41
C ASP A 73 -12.25 39.26 -42.52
N GLU A 74 -11.06 39.81 -42.20
CA GLU A 74 -10.65 41.22 -41.99
C GLU A 74 -11.69 42.36 -41.80
N GLU A 75 -11.42 43.26 -40.84
CA GLU A 75 -11.23 44.70 -41.14
C GLU A 75 -10.51 45.46 -39.98
N GLU A 76 -9.66 46.44 -40.32
CA GLU A 76 -8.91 47.30 -39.39
C GLU A 76 -9.57 48.69 -39.21
N GLU A 77 -9.48 49.31 -38.02
CA GLU A 77 -8.81 50.63 -37.87
C GLU A 77 -8.67 51.12 -36.40
N GLN A 78 -7.46 51.57 -36.05
CA GLN A 78 -7.08 52.85 -35.42
C GLN A 78 -8.11 53.63 -34.55
N THR A 79 -7.79 54.31 -33.44
CA THR A 79 -6.56 54.61 -32.65
C THR A 79 -7.01 55.37 -31.39
N GLU A 80 -6.38 55.16 -30.23
CA GLU A 80 -5.99 56.27 -29.34
C GLU A 80 -5.00 55.83 -28.25
N ALA A 81 -3.97 56.64 -27.98
CA ALA A 81 -2.93 56.33 -27.00
C ALA A 81 -3.09 57.17 -25.72
N ALA A 82 -3.33 56.52 -24.59
CA ALA A 82 -3.31 57.14 -23.27
C ALA A 82 -2.53 56.28 -22.27
N LYS A 83 -1.52 56.89 -21.63
CA LYS A 83 -0.63 56.27 -20.65
C LYS A 83 -1.42 55.74 -19.44
N LYS A 84 -1.08 54.54 -18.96
CA LYS A 84 -1.26 54.15 -17.56
C LYS A 84 -0.05 53.35 -17.06
N GLU A 85 0.15 53.44 -15.76
CA GLU A 85 1.34 52.96 -15.05
C GLU A 85 1.30 51.45 -14.83
N VAL A 86 2.48 50.85 -14.65
CA VAL A 86 2.61 49.44 -14.25
C VAL A 86 2.42 49.38 -12.74
N GLU A 87 1.27 48.90 -12.27
CA GLU A 87 1.11 48.40 -10.91
C GLU A 87 1.41 46.89 -10.92
N GLU A 88 2.18 46.42 -9.93
CA GLU A 88 2.46 45.00 -9.73
C GLU A 88 1.19 44.29 -9.24
N GLU A 89 0.62 43.39 -10.05
CA GLU A 89 -0.44 42.51 -9.57
C GLU A 89 0.14 41.47 -8.60
N SER A 90 -0.22 41.61 -7.32
CA SER A 90 0.00 40.58 -6.31
C SER A 90 -0.78 39.30 -6.65
N PRO A 91 -0.23 38.09 -6.38
CA PRO A 91 -0.93 36.84 -6.64
C PRO A 91 -2.25 36.75 -5.86
N PRO A 92 -3.26 36.04 -6.39
CA PRO A 92 -4.61 36.06 -5.84
C PRO A 92 -4.64 35.48 -4.42
N GLN A 93 -5.07 36.30 -3.49
CA GLN A 93 -5.29 35.89 -2.10
C GLN A 93 -6.44 34.88 -2.05
N LEU A 94 -6.19 33.70 -1.47
CA LEU A 94 -7.22 32.68 -1.22
C LEU A 94 -8.33 33.29 -0.37
N VAL A 95 -9.46 33.61 -0.99
CA VAL A 95 -10.64 34.11 -0.29
C VAL A 95 -11.22 32.94 0.49
N ALA A 96 -11.10 32.99 1.81
CA ALA A 96 -11.72 32.01 2.70
C ALA A 96 -13.24 31.98 2.41
N VAL A 97 -13.69 30.90 1.78
CA VAL A 97 -15.12 30.65 1.57
C VAL A 97 -15.72 30.52 2.97
N GLU A 98 -16.54 31.48 3.37
CA GLU A 98 -17.27 31.42 4.63
C GLU A 98 -18.01 30.08 4.67
N ARG A 99 -17.71 29.25 5.69
CA ARG A 99 -18.39 27.97 5.92
C ARG A 99 -19.89 28.27 6.04
N ALA A 100 -20.62 28.08 4.93
CA ALA A 100 -22.06 28.18 4.89
C ALA A 100 -22.61 27.30 6.02
N GLN A 101 -23.35 27.91 6.94
CA GLN A 101 -23.86 27.20 8.11
C GLN A 101 -24.75 26.06 7.64
N SER A 102 -24.19 24.85 7.66
CA SER A 102 -24.87 23.66 7.18
C SER A 102 -26.19 23.52 7.92
N THR A 103 -27.29 23.62 7.18
CA THR A 103 -28.60 23.27 7.70
C THR A 103 -28.52 21.81 8.12
N GLN A 104 -28.52 21.57 9.44
CA GLN A 104 -28.43 20.24 10.06
C GLN A 104 -29.62 19.36 9.64
N SER A 105 -29.52 18.81 8.44
CA SER A 105 -30.27 17.65 8.04
C SER A 105 -29.65 16.44 8.75
N SER A 106 -30.49 15.49 9.17
CA SER A 106 -30.02 14.25 9.77
C SER A 106 -29.30 13.39 8.73
N LEU A 107 -28.31 12.61 9.16
CA LEU A 107 -27.70 11.59 8.29
C LEU A 107 -28.78 10.64 7.75
N ARG A 108 -28.57 10.17 6.52
CA ARG A 108 -29.34 9.08 5.93
C ARG A 108 -28.91 7.75 6.55
N LYS A 109 -29.68 6.72 6.27
CA LYS A 109 -29.36 5.33 6.59
C LYS A 109 -29.78 4.49 5.38
N PHE A 110 -28.93 3.54 4.99
CA PHE A 110 -29.34 2.50 4.07
C PHE A 110 -30.42 1.62 4.70
N ASN A 111 -31.21 0.95 3.87
CA ASN A 111 -32.17 -0.04 4.34
C ASN A 111 -31.44 -1.33 4.74
N GLN A 112 -30.41 -1.68 3.98
CA GLN A 112 -29.50 -2.79 4.25
C GLN A 112 -28.03 -2.32 4.07
N ILE A 113 -27.11 -2.92 4.81
CA ILE A 113 -25.67 -2.65 4.74
C ILE A 113 -25.19 -3.05 3.33
N PRO A 114 -24.74 -2.10 2.49
CA PRO A 114 -24.22 -2.43 1.18
C PRO A 114 -22.83 -3.07 1.30
N VAL A 115 -22.52 -3.96 0.35
CA VAL A 115 -21.18 -4.52 0.13
C VAL A 115 -20.72 -4.07 -1.25
N PHE A 116 -19.68 -3.27 -1.29
CA PHE A 116 -19.04 -2.80 -2.53
C PHE A 116 -17.75 -3.58 -2.74
N ILE A 117 -17.58 -4.17 -3.93
CA ILE A 117 -16.44 -5.02 -4.25
C ILE A 117 -15.68 -4.42 -5.43
N VAL A 118 -14.37 -4.27 -5.27
CA VAL A 118 -13.41 -3.80 -6.28
C VAL A 118 -12.32 -4.84 -6.50
N ASP A 119 -11.48 -4.66 -7.52
CA ASP A 119 -10.26 -5.44 -7.65
C ASP A 119 -9.11 -4.68 -6.97
N TYR A 120 -8.58 -3.65 -7.63
CA TYR A 120 -7.66 -2.67 -7.05
C TYR A 120 -8.30 -1.95 -5.86
N HIS A 121 -7.66 -2.03 -4.69
CA HIS A 121 -8.22 -1.57 -3.43
C HIS A 121 -8.58 -0.08 -3.39
N ASN A 122 -7.78 0.79 -4.02
CA ASN A 122 -8.05 2.23 -4.05
C ASN A 122 -9.41 2.61 -4.71
N ASP A 123 -10.00 1.76 -5.54
CA ASP A 123 -11.33 2.00 -6.14
C ASP A 123 -12.45 2.07 -5.07
N VAL A 124 -12.25 1.54 -3.84
CA VAL A 124 -13.23 1.66 -2.74
C VAL A 124 -13.55 3.13 -2.41
N LEU A 125 -12.63 4.03 -2.74
CA LEU A 125 -12.75 5.46 -2.49
C LEU A 125 -13.94 6.11 -3.22
N GLU A 126 -14.34 5.62 -4.40
CA GLU A 126 -15.57 6.14 -5.04
C GLU A 126 -16.78 5.86 -4.15
N PHE A 127 -16.93 4.65 -3.63
CA PHE A 127 -18.06 4.28 -2.78
C PHE A 127 -18.07 5.05 -1.47
N ILE A 128 -16.90 5.26 -0.85
CA ILE A 128 -16.74 6.10 0.34
C ILE A 128 -17.18 7.54 0.04
N TYR A 129 -16.65 8.16 -1.02
CA TYR A 129 -17.00 9.52 -1.43
C TYR A 129 -18.49 9.67 -1.76
N ARG A 130 -19.12 8.65 -2.36
CA ARG A 130 -20.57 8.63 -2.62
C ARG A 130 -21.38 8.54 -1.32
N CYS A 131 -20.92 7.77 -0.33
CA CYS A 131 -21.53 7.72 1.00
C CYS A 131 -21.41 9.05 1.77
N LEU A 132 -20.28 9.75 1.67
CA LEU A 132 -20.08 11.10 2.20
C LEU A 132 -21.02 12.10 1.51
N ALA A 133 -21.00 12.18 0.18
CA ALA A 133 -21.76 13.13 -0.62
C ALA A 133 -23.28 12.97 -0.45
N THR A 134 -23.77 11.74 -0.31
CA THR A 134 -25.19 11.46 -0.06
C THR A 134 -25.59 11.52 1.42
N ARG A 135 -24.61 11.73 2.31
CA ARG A 135 -24.76 11.90 3.76
C ARG A 135 -25.27 10.65 4.47
N HIS A 136 -24.86 9.48 3.98
CA HIS A 136 -24.93 8.22 4.72
C HIS A 136 -23.81 8.15 5.76
N LEU A 137 -22.64 8.75 5.46
CA LEU A 137 -21.55 9.01 6.40
C LEU A 137 -21.49 10.50 6.79
N PRO A 138 -21.04 10.84 8.01
CA PRO A 138 -20.47 12.14 8.37
C PRO A 138 -19.41 12.60 7.37
N LEU A 139 -19.29 13.91 7.12
CA LEU A 139 -18.26 14.44 6.22
C LEU A 139 -16.82 14.35 6.80
N GLU A 140 -16.71 14.40 8.12
CA GLU A 140 -15.45 14.34 8.86
C GLU A 140 -15.58 13.35 10.02
N ARG A 141 -14.46 12.80 10.50
CA ARG A 141 -14.36 11.97 11.72
C ARG A 141 -15.06 10.61 11.66
N ASN A 142 -14.91 9.92 10.54
CA ASN A 142 -15.29 8.53 10.38
C ASN A 142 -14.19 7.59 10.91
N VAL A 143 -14.56 6.32 11.10
CA VAL A 143 -13.70 5.25 11.58
C VAL A 143 -13.61 4.17 10.51
N LEU A 144 -12.39 3.87 10.07
CA LEU A 144 -12.10 2.75 9.20
C LEU A 144 -11.60 1.58 10.05
N VAL A 145 -12.24 0.41 9.95
CA VAL A 145 -11.64 -0.85 10.42
C VAL A 145 -11.33 -1.68 9.19
N HIS A 146 -10.06 -2.00 9.01
CA HIS A 146 -9.49 -2.42 7.73
C HIS A 146 -8.70 -3.72 7.95
N PHE A 147 -9.19 -4.80 7.33
CA PHE A 147 -8.59 -6.13 7.32
C PHE A 147 -7.72 -6.29 6.09
N ASP A 148 -6.41 -6.44 6.29
CA ASP A 148 -5.45 -6.41 5.18
C ASP A 148 -4.09 -6.97 5.64
N SER A 149 -3.28 -7.48 4.73
CA SER A 149 -1.86 -7.80 4.96
C SER A 149 -0.94 -6.57 4.91
N HIS A 150 -1.43 -5.49 4.30
CA HIS A 150 -0.80 -4.19 4.07
C HIS A 150 -1.53 -3.08 4.86
N PRO A 151 -0.85 -1.98 5.23
CA PRO A 151 -1.50 -0.91 5.99
C PRO A 151 -2.16 0.18 5.12
N ASP A 152 -1.81 0.29 3.83
CA ASP A 152 -2.21 1.36 2.89
C ASP A 152 -2.02 2.81 3.37
N LEU A 153 -1.00 3.00 4.21
CA LEU A 153 -0.64 4.30 4.78
C LEU A 153 0.55 4.96 4.05
N VAL A 154 0.88 4.55 2.81
CA VAL A 154 1.91 5.26 2.02
C VAL A 154 1.37 6.65 1.68
N VAL A 155 2.24 7.65 1.75
CA VAL A 155 1.90 9.01 1.29
C VAL A 155 2.49 9.19 -0.10
N ALA A 156 1.62 9.34 -1.10
CA ALA A 156 2.02 9.57 -2.48
C ALA A 156 2.93 10.80 -2.60
N ARG A 157 4.18 10.59 -2.98
CA ARG A 157 5.23 11.62 -3.01
C ARG A 157 4.99 12.70 -4.08
N ASP A 158 4.26 12.37 -5.14
CA ASP A 158 4.05 13.23 -6.31
C ASP A 158 2.65 13.86 -6.38
N ILE A 159 1.75 13.52 -5.44
CA ILE A 159 0.41 14.11 -5.32
C ILE A 159 0.47 15.30 -4.34
N PRO A 160 0.12 16.53 -4.75
CA PRO A 160 0.08 17.68 -3.85
C PRO A 160 -0.98 17.51 -2.76
N ALA A 161 -0.70 17.97 -1.53
CA ALA A 161 -1.65 17.90 -0.42
C ALA A 161 -2.94 18.68 -0.72
N SER A 162 -2.85 19.79 -1.44
CA SER A 162 -3.98 20.57 -1.96
C SER A 162 -4.94 19.74 -2.83
N ALA A 163 -4.45 18.72 -3.53
CA ALA A 163 -5.27 17.84 -4.37
C ALA A 163 -6.15 16.87 -3.56
N SER A 164 -5.92 16.68 -2.26
CA SER A 164 -6.76 15.79 -1.42
C SER A 164 -8.23 16.22 -1.28
N TYR A 165 -8.54 17.44 -1.70
CA TYR A 165 -9.91 17.96 -1.76
C TYR A 165 -10.51 17.90 -3.17
N ASP A 166 -9.73 17.52 -4.19
CA ASP A 166 -10.17 17.33 -5.56
C ASP A 166 -10.52 15.86 -5.82
N LYS A 167 -11.82 15.57 -5.83
CA LYS A 167 -12.38 14.22 -5.96
C LYS A 167 -11.94 13.52 -7.25
N ASP A 168 -11.81 14.26 -8.36
CA ASP A 168 -11.43 13.67 -9.65
C ASP A 168 -9.93 13.34 -9.68
N THR A 169 -9.08 14.16 -9.09
CA THR A 169 -7.65 13.88 -8.95
C THR A 169 -7.40 12.66 -8.05
N MET A 170 -8.07 12.59 -6.88
CA MET A 170 -7.91 11.45 -5.97
C MET A 170 -8.35 10.13 -6.60
N LEU A 171 -9.44 10.10 -7.36
CA LEU A 171 -9.92 8.86 -8.02
C LEU A 171 -9.09 8.45 -9.25
N ASN A 172 -8.19 9.29 -9.76
CA ASN A 172 -7.37 8.96 -10.94
C ASN A 172 -5.86 8.77 -10.62
N GLU A 173 -5.34 9.41 -9.58
CA GLU A 173 -3.89 9.42 -9.30
C GLU A 173 -3.45 8.52 -8.14
N LEU A 174 -4.38 8.11 -7.26
CA LEU A 174 -4.08 7.20 -6.15
C LEU A 174 -3.92 5.76 -6.64
N SER A 175 -3.12 5.00 -5.90
CA SER A 175 -2.83 3.58 -6.11
C SER A 175 -3.14 2.81 -4.82
N ILE A 176 -3.16 1.48 -4.91
CA ILE A 176 -3.58 0.55 -3.84
C ILE A 176 -2.89 0.82 -2.50
N GLU A 177 -1.62 1.21 -2.47
CA GLU A 177 -0.86 1.36 -1.23
C GLU A 177 -1.01 2.73 -0.55
N ASN A 178 -1.68 3.71 -1.19
CA ASN A 178 -1.62 5.12 -0.81
C ASN A 178 -2.98 5.82 -0.62
N TRP A 179 -4.11 5.11 -0.76
CA TRP A 179 -5.44 5.73 -0.79
C TRP A 179 -5.95 6.22 0.57
N ILE A 180 -5.51 5.65 1.70
CA ILE A 180 -6.02 6.02 3.03
C ILE A 180 -5.49 7.40 3.47
N MET A 181 -4.20 7.70 3.25
CA MET A 181 -3.57 8.92 3.80
C MET A 181 -4.22 10.25 3.37
N PRO A 182 -4.61 10.46 2.10
CA PRO A 182 -5.36 11.65 1.69
C PRO A 182 -6.69 11.81 2.43
N THR A 183 -7.39 10.70 2.74
CA THR A 183 -8.68 10.73 3.46
C THR A 183 -8.52 11.15 4.93
N LEU A 184 -7.39 10.81 5.55
CA LEU A 184 -7.00 11.27 6.89
C LEU A 184 -6.63 12.75 6.89
N TYR A 185 -5.89 13.20 5.88
CA TYR A 185 -5.50 14.60 5.73
C TYR A 185 -6.72 15.52 5.47
N ALA A 186 -7.63 15.10 4.60
CA ALA A 186 -8.92 15.77 4.39
C ALA A 186 -9.82 15.74 5.65
N GLY A 187 -9.53 14.84 6.60
CA GLY A 187 -10.27 14.66 7.85
C GLY A 187 -11.54 13.82 7.72
N HIS A 188 -11.74 13.15 6.58
CA HIS A 188 -12.86 12.23 6.36
C HIS A 188 -12.84 11.10 7.38
N PHE A 189 -11.66 10.53 7.64
CA PHE A 189 -11.41 9.68 8.81
C PHE A 189 -10.49 10.42 9.78
N ASP A 190 -10.63 10.14 11.08
CA ASP A 190 -9.64 10.50 12.11
C ASP A 190 -9.13 9.28 12.88
N ARG A 191 -9.67 8.09 12.60
CA ARG A 191 -9.25 6.83 13.22
C ARG A 191 -9.23 5.66 12.23
N VAL A 192 -8.10 4.98 12.18
CA VAL A 192 -7.91 3.71 11.43
C VAL A 192 -7.59 2.61 12.43
N VAL A 193 -8.27 1.46 12.28
CA VAL A 193 -7.93 0.23 12.99
C VAL A 193 -7.49 -0.79 11.96
N TRP A 194 -6.18 -0.99 11.84
CA TRP A 194 -5.60 -2.00 10.97
C TRP A 194 -5.58 -3.36 11.69
N LEU A 195 -6.23 -4.34 11.05
CA LEU A 195 -6.40 -5.70 11.53
C LEU A 195 -5.67 -6.66 10.59
N LYS A 196 -4.43 -6.98 10.96
CA LYS A 196 -3.49 -7.78 10.18
C LYS A 196 -3.29 -9.16 10.80
N ASN A 197 -2.62 -10.08 10.12
CA ASN A 197 -2.14 -11.31 10.76
C ASN A 197 -0.83 -11.08 11.54
N SER A 198 -0.49 -12.01 12.43
CA SER A 198 0.76 -11.96 13.21
C SER A 198 2.03 -12.09 12.35
N TRP A 199 1.92 -12.57 11.11
CA TRP A 199 3.04 -12.62 10.15
C TRP A 199 3.26 -11.30 9.38
N CYS A 200 2.30 -10.37 9.35
CA CYS A 200 2.51 -9.01 8.85
C CYS A 200 3.30 -8.17 9.87
N GLN A 201 4.32 -7.44 9.43
CA GLN A 201 5.25 -6.74 10.32
C GLN A 201 5.52 -5.27 9.96
N GLN A 202 4.91 -4.71 8.90
CA GLN A 202 5.21 -3.34 8.44
C GLN A 202 5.03 -2.28 9.54
N ILE A 203 4.00 -2.41 10.38
CA ILE A 203 3.76 -1.53 11.55
C ILE A 203 3.57 -2.39 12.82
N PRO A 204 4.27 -2.08 13.94
CA PRO A 204 4.10 -2.82 15.18
C PRO A 204 2.74 -2.59 15.83
N ASN A 205 2.22 -3.64 16.47
CA ASN A 205 0.96 -3.60 17.22
C ASN A 205 0.97 -2.53 18.32
N GLY A 206 -0.15 -1.83 18.49
CA GLY A 206 -0.30 -0.78 19.49
C GLY A 206 -1.25 0.33 19.07
N LYS A 207 -1.28 1.40 19.87
CA LYS A 207 -2.01 2.63 19.54
C LYS A 207 -0.99 3.73 19.23
N HIS A 208 -1.05 4.28 18.03
CA HIS A 208 -0.18 5.30 17.51
C HIS A 208 -1.02 6.56 17.25
N GLU A 209 -0.92 7.54 18.14
CA GLU A 209 -1.54 8.86 17.95
C GLU A 209 -0.49 9.83 17.39
N PHE A 210 -0.81 10.47 16.27
CA PHE A 210 0.08 11.37 15.56
C PHE A 210 -0.70 12.50 14.89
N LYS A 211 0.00 13.48 14.33
CA LYS A 211 -0.58 14.51 13.47
C LYS A 211 -0.25 14.25 12.02
N ILE A 212 -1.26 14.43 11.17
CA ILE A 212 -1.12 14.56 9.73
C ILE A 212 -1.35 16.03 9.35
N GLY A 213 -0.59 16.54 8.39
CA GLY A 213 -0.72 17.89 7.86
C GLY A 213 0.06 17.99 6.56
N HIS A 214 0.48 19.21 6.17
CA HIS A 214 1.33 19.39 4.99
C HIS A 214 2.53 20.31 5.24
N LYS A 215 3.57 20.14 4.42
CA LYS A 215 4.76 20.99 4.35
C LYS A 215 5.13 21.19 2.88
N ALA A 216 5.18 22.45 2.43
CA ALA A 216 5.42 22.81 1.02
C ALA A 216 4.51 22.03 0.04
N ASP A 217 3.21 21.98 0.35
CA ASP A 217 2.16 21.25 -0.37
C ASP A 217 2.39 19.74 -0.58
N ARG A 218 3.15 19.08 0.31
CA ARG A 218 3.22 17.62 0.42
C ARG A 218 2.69 17.19 1.78
N ILE A 219 1.91 16.12 1.82
CA ILE A 219 1.41 15.54 3.08
C ILE A 219 2.61 15.05 3.90
N GLY A 220 2.55 15.24 5.22
CA GLY A 220 3.56 14.76 6.15
C GLY A 220 2.94 14.37 7.49
N VAL A 221 3.68 13.59 8.28
CA VAL A 221 3.24 13.12 9.61
C VAL A 221 4.32 13.30 10.66
N ASP A 222 3.92 13.49 11.93
CA ASP A 222 4.85 13.50 13.07
C ASP A 222 5.00 12.15 13.78
N CYS A 223 4.56 11.06 13.14
CA CYS A 223 4.59 9.71 13.68
C CYS A 223 6.01 9.07 13.57
N PRO A 224 6.72 8.79 14.68
CA PRO A 224 8.09 8.27 14.66
C PRO A 224 8.11 6.73 14.53
N LEU A 225 7.44 6.24 13.49
CA LEU A 225 7.47 4.84 13.06
C LEU A 225 8.33 4.74 11.81
N ASP A 226 9.17 3.70 11.74
CA ASP A 226 10.07 3.50 10.61
C ASP A 226 9.31 3.48 9.28
N TYR A 227 8.11 2.92 9.23
CA TYR A 227 7.21 2.96 8.06
C TYR A 227 7.06 4.37 7.43
N PHE A 228 6.86 5.42 8.23
CA PHE A 228 6.74 6.79 7.71
C PHE A 228 8.10 7.48 7.48
N ILE A 229 9.16 6.99 8.11
CA ILE A 229 10.53 7.49 7.96
C ILE A 229 11.19 6.91 6.69
N ALA A 230 10.95 5.64 6.41
CA ALA A 230 11.40 4.89 5.23
C ALA A 230 10.91 5.56 3.94
N GLU A 231 9.67 6.04 3.92
CA GLU A 231 9.07 6.74 2.77
C GLU A 231 9.46 8.24 2.67
N GLY A 232 10.13 8.77 3.71
CA GLY A 232 10.53 10.19 3.77
C GLY A 232 9.43 11.16 4.21
N ASN A 233 8.33 10.65 4.78
CA ASN A 233 7.14 11.44 5.12
C ASN A 233 7.11 11.96 6.58
N TYR A 234 8.10 11.58 7.39
CA TYR A 234 8.28 12.08 8.75
C TYR A 234 8.78 13.54 8.80
N CYS A 235 8.10 14.36 9.60
CA CYS A 235 8.50 15.74 9.94
C CYS A 235 8.06 16.09 11.37
N THR A 236 8.55 17.19 11.96
CA THR A 236 8.13 17.57 13.32
C THR A 236 6.80 18.33 13.34
N SER A 237 6.06 18.27 14.46
CA SER A 237 4.72 18.87 14.57
C SER A 237 4.64 20.38 14.28
N ASP A 238 5.75 21.09 14.41
CA ASP A 238 5.92 22.52 14.15
C ASP A 238 6.21 22.86 12.67
N GLU A 239 6.55 21.86 11.86
CA GLU A 239 6.68 21.98 10.40
C GLU A 239 5.34 21.76 9.67
N LEU A 240 4.37 21.13 10.34
CA LEU A 240 3.06 20.80 9.78
C LEU A 240 2.09 21.99 9.77
N GLN A 241 1.61 22.32 8.57
CA GLN A 241 0.49 23.22 8.35
C GLN A 241 -0.84 22.44 8.32
N GLU A 242 -1.91 23.11 8.75
CA GLU A 242 -3.30 22.57 8.84
C GLU A 242 -3.42 21.22 9.58
N ALA A 243 -2.54 20.99 10.56
CA ALA A 243 -2.39 19.71 11.23
C ALA A 243 -3.65 19.21 11.93
N ARG A 244 -4.00 17.94 11.70
CA ARG A 244 -5.10 17.19 12.33
C ARG A 244 -4.54 16.00 13.11
N THR A 245 -5.17 15.62 14.22
CA THR A 245 -4.81 14.40 14.97
C THR A 245 -5.45 13.17 14.33
N VAL A 246 -4.65 12.11 14.17
CA VAL A 246 -5.05 10.78 13.69
C VAL A 246 -4.75 9.75 14.78
N GLN A 247 -5.63 8.77 14.93
CA GLN A 247 -5.42 7.57 15.75
C GLN A 247 -5.31 6.33 14.86
N LEU A 248 -4.10 5.78 14.73
CA LEU A 248 -3.88 4.45 14.16
C LEU A 248 -3.84 3.42 15.30
N GLN A 249 -4.59 2.33 15.16
CA GLN A 249 -4.55 1.19 16.07
C GLN A 249 -4.24 -0.07 15.27
N VAL A 250 -3.17 -0.77 15.62
CA VAL A 250 -2.71 -1.97 14.92
C VAL A 250 -2.87 -3.17 15.83
N HIS A 251 -3.59 -4.18 15.36
CA HIS A 251 -3.86 -5.40 16.11
C HIS A 251 -3.70 -6.64 15.23
N ASP A 252 -3.17 -7.72 15.82
CA ASP A 252 -3.27 -9.05 15.22
C ASP A 252 -4.75 -9.51 15.27
N ALA A 253 -5.23 -10.04 14.15
CA ALA A 253 -6.60 -10.56 13.99
C ALA A 253 -6.65 -12.10 13.93
N ASP A 254 -5.51 -12.77 13.79
CA ASP A 254 -5.37 -14.23 13.86
C ASP A 254 -5.39 -14.80 15.29
N THR A 255 -6.04 -14.09 16.22
CA THR A 255 -6.08 -14.43 17.65
C THR A 255 -7.50 -14.58 18.22
N ASP A 256 -7.62 -15.43 19.24
CA ASP A 256 -8.85 -15.55 20.02
C ASP A 256 -9.19 -14.29 20.85
N GLN A 257 -8.17 -13.50 21.17
CA GLN A 257 -8.23 -12.38 22.13
C GLN A 257 -8.68 -11.05 21.53
N LEU A 258 -8.82 -10.94 20.20
CA LEU A 258 -9.34 -9.71 19.57
C LEU A 258 -10.78 -9.45 20.03
N ASP A 259 -11.00 -8.23 20.52
CA ASP A 259 -12.29 -7.73 20.99
C ASP A 259 -12.55 -6.34 20.38
N PRO A 260 -13.50 -6.21 19.43
CA PRO A 260 -13.78 -4.95 18.76
C PRO A 260 -14.18 -3.82 19.73
N ALA A 261 -14.73 -4.16 20.90
CA ALA A 261 -15.10 -3.17 21.92
C ALA A 261 -13.90 -2.40 22.54
N GLN A 262 -12.66 -2.78 22.22
CA GLN A 262 -11.45 -2.06 22.63
C GLN A 262 -11.14 -0.82 21.76
N PHE A 263 -11.77 -0.71 20.59
CA PHE A 263 -11.51 0.33 19.59
C PHE A 263 -12.74 0.80 18.78
N LEU A 264 -13.91 0.15 18.92
CA LEU A 264 -15.21 0.63 18.47
C LEU A 264 -16.17 0.76 19.65
N GLY A 265 -16.99 1.81 19.63
CA GLY A 265 -18.07 2.11 20.57
C GLY A 265 -19.41 2.31 19.89
N VAL A 266 -20.42 2.70 20.68
CA VAL A 266 -21.79 2.97 20.16
C VAL A 266 -21.89 4.33 19.47
N GLU A 267 -20.98 5.23 19.80
CA GLU A 267 -20.76 6.54 19.20
C GLU A 267 -20.33 6.46 17.73
N ASP A 268 -19.64 5.39 17.35
CA ASP A 268 -19.07 5.22 16.00
C ASP A 268 -20.09 4.71 14.97
N ALA A 269 -21.28 4.28 15.42
CA ALA A 269 -22.32 3.64 14.59
C ALA A 269 -22.76 4.45 13.36
N ALA A 270 -22.52 5.76 13.36
CA ALA A 270 -22.89 6.65 12.26
C ALA A 270 -21.78 6.84 11.22
N GLY A 271 -20.53 6.48 11.54
CA GLY A 271 -19.34 6.74 10.70
C GLY A 271 -18.36 5.56 10.62
N PHE A 272 -18.79 4.36 10.98
CA PHE A 272 -17.97 3.15 10.92
C PHE A 272 -18.08 2.49 9.53
N ILE A 273 -16.95 2.33 8.85
CA ILE A 273 -16.79 1.49 7.65
C ILE A 273 -15.97 0.25 8.03
N LEU A 274 -16.44 -0.91 7.59
CA LEU A 274 -15.66 -2.16 7.62
C LEU A 274 -15.09 -2.38 6.22
N ASP A 275 -13.77 -2.38 6.11
CA ASP A 275 -13.00 -2.57 4.91
C ASP A 275 -12.22 -3.89 4.98
N ILE A 276 -12.15 -4.61 3.86
CA ILE A 276 -11.65 -5.99 3.80
C ILE A 276 -10.90 -6.19 2.49
N ASP A 277 -9.57 -6.20 2.50
CA ASP A 277 -8.83 -6.84 1.43
C ASP A 277 -8.91 -8.36 1.60
N LEU A 278 -9.09 -9.09 0.50
CA LEU A 278 -9.06 -10.56 0.50
C LEU A 278 -7.65 -11.12 0.68
N ASP A 279 -6.60 -10.34 0.40
CA ASP A 279 -5.20 -10.69 0.66
C ASP A 279 -4.94 -10.95 2.16
N PHE A 280 -5.74 -10.36 3.06
CA PHE A 280 -5.70 -10.62 4.50
C PHE A 280 -5.77 -12.13 4.80
N PHE A 281 -6.49 -12.89 3.98
CA PHE A 281 -6.63 -14.34 4.19
C PHE A 281 -5.46 -15.12 3.59
N SER A 282 -4.78 -14.59 2.57
CA SER A 282 -3.67 -15.21 1.85
C SER A 282 -3.02 -14.16 0.96
N THR A 283 -1.73 -13.88 1.14
CA THR A 283 -1.03 -12.82 0.40
C THR A 283 0.24 -13.33 -0.29
N SER A 284 0.48 -12.78 -1.46
CA SER A 284 1.64 -12.96 -2.32
C SER A 284 2.43 -11.65 -2.36
N ASN A 285 3.71 -11.76 -2.68
CA ASN A 285 4.56 -10.61 -2.92
C ASN A 285 4.95 -10.69 -4.40
N PRO A 286 4.30 -9.92 -5.29
CA PRO A 286 4.51 -10.05 -6.73
C PRO A 286 5.97 -9.78 -7.12
N PHE A 287 6.69 -8.95 -6.36
CA PHE A 287 8.09 -8.63 -6.62
C PHE A 287 9.07 -9.80 -6.41
N LEU A 288 8.66 -10.89 -5.75
CA LEU A 288 9.47 -12.11 -5.68
C LEU A 288 9.54 -12.83 -7.03
N GLU A 289 8.50 -12.70 -7.85
CA GLU A 289 8.40 -13.34 -9.17
C GLU A 289 8.81 -12.39 -10.30
N ILE A 290 8.49 -11.10 -10.18
CA ILE A 290 8.92 -10.04 -11.11
C ILE A 290 10.46 -9.98 -11.16
N TYR A 291 11.00 -10.13 -12.36
CA TYR A 291 12.45 -10.18 -12.64
C TYR A 291 13.26 -11.23 -11.82
N LYS A 292 12.61 -12.34 -11.38
CA LYS A 292 13.24 -13.35 -10.52
C LYS A 292 14.52 -13.98 -11.08
N ASP A 293 14.65 -14.14 -12.40
CA ASP A 293 15.88 -14.70 -13.00
C ASP A 293 17.07 -13.75 -12.82
N ALA A 294 16.82 -12.44 -12.69
CA ALA A 294 17.82 -11.44 -12.30
C ALA A 294 18.07 -11.39 -10.79
N ASN A 295 17.30 -12.10 -9.96
CA ASN A 295 17.32 -11.99 -8.50
C ASN A 295 17.15 -10.51 -8.06
N CYS A 296 16.19 -9.81 -8.69
CA CYS A 296 16.04 -8.36 -8.58
C CYS A 296 15.70 -7.93 -7.15
N TYR A 297 14.62 -8.46 -6.57
CA TYR A 297 14.13 -8.08 -5.24
C TYR A 297 15.19 -8.19 -4.14
N ALA A 298 15.95 -9.28 -4.11
CA ALA A 298 17.03 -9.47 -3.12
C ALA A 298 18.23 -8.52 -3.32
N GLN A 299 18.51 -8.08 -4.56
CA GLN A 299 19.51 -7.02 -4.81
C GLN A 299 18.97 -5.64 -4.41
N LEU A 300 17.67 -5.39 -4.60
CA LEU A 300 17.04 -4.15 -4.18
C LEU A 300 17.12 -3.94 -2.67
N THR A 301 16.98 -5.01 -1.86
CA THR A 301 17.20 -4.94 -0.39
C THR A 301 18.56 -4.35 -0.01
N GLU A 302 19.62 -4.64 -0.78
CA GLU A 302 20.95 -4.04 -0.53
C GLU A 302 21.08 -2.61 -1.08
N ILE A 303 20.40 -2.29 -2.17
CA ILE A 303 20.45 -0.98 -2.85
C ILE A 303 19.63 0.08 -2.08
N PHE A 304 18.48 -0.31 -1.56
CA PHE A 304 17.52 0.53 -0.85
C PHE A 304 17.65 0.44 0.68
N HIS A 305 18.64 -0.29 1.21
CA HIS A 305 18.92 -0.33 2.66
C HIS A 305 19.13 1.08 3.26
N PHE A 306 18.60 1.32 4.46
CA PHE A 306 18.85 2.56 5.21
C PHE A 306 19.04 2.28 6.71
N GLU A 307 19.75 3.18 7.40
CA GLU A 307 20.01 3.05 8.84
C GLU A 307 18.80 3.51 9.68
N SER A 308 17.99 2.53 10.09
CA SER A 308 16.84 2.63 11.00
C SER A 308 17.13 3.35 12.33
N VAL A 309 16.09 3.98 12.91
CA VAL A 309 16.14 4.53 14.28
C VAL A 309 15.72 3.50 15.34
N GLU A 310 15.07 2.40 14.95
CA GLU A 310 14.58 1.36 15.87
C GLU A 310 15.66 0.83 16.84
N PRO A 311 16.93 0.57 16.46
CA PRO A 311 17.96 0.16 17.41
C PRO A 311 18.18 1.18 18.55
N ALA A 312 18.14 2.47 18.25
CA ALA A 312 18.27 3.54 19.25
C ALA A 312 16.98 3.72 20.08
N LYS A 313 15.81 3.50 19.46
CA LYS A 313 14.49 3.54 20.11
C LYS A 313 14.34 2.40 21.11
N GLN A 314 14.71 1.18 20.73
CA GLN A 314 14.75 -0.01 21.60
C GLN A 314 15.76 0.14 22.75
N ALA A 315 16.90 0.81 22.52
CA ALA A 315 17.86 1.16 23.56
C ALA A 315 17.39 2.29 24.51
N GLY A 316 16.27 2.96 24.21
CA GLY A 316 15.77 4.12 24.96
C GLY A 316 16.63 5.38 24.81
N THR A 317 17.43 5.47 23.74
CA THR A 317 18.37 6.57 23.49
C THR A 317 18.00 7.46 22.31
N ALA A 318 17.04 7.05 21.46
CA ALA A 318 16.59 7.84 20.32
C ALA A 318 16.03 9.21 20.72
N THR A 319 16.48 10.25 20.03
CA THR A 319 16.01 11.63 20.18
C THR A 319 15.27 12.09 18.92
N ILE A 320 14.50 13.18 19.02
CA ILE A 320 13.87 13.84 17.85
C ILE A 320 14.92 14.15 16.77
N ALA A 321 16.13 14.55 17.17
CA ALA A 321 17.22 14.82 16.23
C ALA A 321 17.70 13.57 15.47
N ASP A 322 17.57 12.37 16.04
CA ASP A 322 17.89 11.12 15.35
C ASP A 322 16.81 10.78 14.31
N TYR A 323 15.53 10.89 14.66
CA TYR A 323 14.41 10.72 13.72
C TYR A 323 14.49 11.71 12.54
N CYS A 324 14.68 13.01 12.82
CA CYS A 324 14.85 14.02 11.77
C CYS A 324 16.09 13.76 10.90
N ARG A 325 17.21 13.30 11.47
CA ARG A 325 18.43 12.98 10.72
C ARG A 325 18.21 11.79 9.79
N THR A 326 17.60 10.71 10.28
CA THR A 326 17.34 9.52 9.45
C THR A 326 16.32 9.84 8.36
N ALA A 327 15.21 10.50 8.67
CA ALA A 327 14.22 10.93 7.66
C ALA A 327 14.84 11.83 6.58
N ALA A 328 15.66 12.83 6.97
CA ALA A 328 16.32 13.72 6.00
C ALA A 328 17.39 13.00 5.16
N MET A 329 18.05 11.96 5.69
CA MET A 329 18.99 11.16 4.90
C MET A 329 18.26 10.21 3.94
N ARG A 330 17.20 9.53 4.43
CA ARG A 330 16.37 8.63 3.62
C ARG A 330 15.67 9.36 2.49
N GLN A 331 15.12 10.56 2.74
CA GLN A 331 14.56 11.42 1.70
C GLN A 331 15.57 11.69 0.57
N LYS A 332 16.82 12.06 0.90
CA LYS A 332 17.88 12.27 -0.09
C LYS A 332 18.24 11.00 -0.84
N GLN A 333 18.31 9.86 -0.15
CA GLN A 333 18.59 8.56 -0.75
C GLN A 333 17.51 8.20 -1.78
N LEU A 334 16.24 8.26 -1.39
CA LEU A 334 15.11 8.00 -2.28
C LEU A 334 15.11 8.95 -3.47
N ASP A 335 15.39 10.25 -3.28
CA ASP A 335 15.39 11.21 -4.39
C ASP A 335 16.58 10.98 -5.35
N ALA A 336 17.72 10.52 -4.84
CA ALA A 336 18.88 10.11 -5.65
C ALA A 336 18.60 8.81 -6.42
N LEU A 337 18.01 7.80 -5.77
CA LEU A 337 17.58 6.56 -6.41
C LEU A 337 16.52 6.84 -7.48
N LYS A 338 15.51 7.66 -7.16
CA LYS A 338 14.46 8.09 -8.10
C LYS A 338 15.07 8.68 -9.36
N ARG A 339 16.04 9.59 -9.23
CA ARG A 339 16.77 10.18 -10.37
C ARG A 339 17.48 9.13 -11.24
N ILE A 340 18.07 8.10 -10.63
CA ILE A 340 18.79 7.04 -11.36
C ILE A 340 17.79 6.15 -12.14
N PHE A 341 16.73 5.69 -11.48
CA PHE A 341 15.75 4.78 -12.10
C PHE A 341 14.88 5.49 -13.16
N TRP A 342 14.47 6.75 -12.95
CA TRP A 342 13.83 7.55 -14.01
C TRP A 342 14.74 7.76 -15.23
N HIS A 343 16.04 7.97 -15.03
CA HIS A 343 16.98 8.09 -16.15
C HIS A 343 17.12 6.77 -16.92
N LEU A 344 17.08 5.62 -16.24
CA LEU A 344 17.07 4.31 -16.90
C LEU A 344 15.76 4.08 -17.67
N GLU A 345 14.61 4.50 -17.14
CA GLU A 345 13.32 4.44 -17.84
C GLU A 345 13.34 5.24 -19.15
N GLU A 346 13.83 6.47 -19.10
CA GLU A 346 13.87 7.39 -20.25
C GLU A 346 14.98 7.09 -21.27
N GLN A 347 16.18 6.72 -20.81
CA GLN A 347 17.40 6.64 -21.64
C GLN A 347 17.92 5.20 -21.84
N ARG A 348 17.32 4.21 -21.16
CA ARG A 348 17.66 2.77 -21.20
C ARG A 348 19.15 2.46 -20.97
N SER A 349 19.86 3.39 -20.35
CA SER A 349 21.30 3.37 -20.13
C SER A 349 21.70 4.45 -19.13
N PHE A 350 22.93 4.39 -18.60
CA PHE A 350 23.50 5.44 -17.73
C PHE A 350 24.13 6.62 -18.53
N ALA A 351 23.85 6.73 -19.83
CA ALA A 351 24.53 7.66 -20.72
C ALA A 351 24.07 9.11 -20.48
N GLY A 352 24.96 9.94 -19.91
CA GLY A 352 24.64 11.32 -19.57
C GLY A 352 24.08 11.51 -18.16
N LEU A 353 23.96 10.44 -17.36
CA LEU A 353 23.66 10.55 -15.94
C LEU A 353 24.82 11.19 -15.19
N GLU A 354 24.54 12.26 -14.45
CA GLU A 354 25.48 12.81 -13.47
C GLU A 354 25.67 11.81 -12.32
N GLN A 355 26.92 11.61 -11.88
CA GLN A 355 27.19 10.75 -10.73
C GLN A 355 26.45 11.27 -9.48
N PRO A 356 25.84 10.37 -8.68
CA PRO A 356 25.16 10.77 -7.45
C PRO A 356 26.16 11.28 -6.40
N ASP A 357 25.64 11.99 -5.39
CA ASP A 357 26.43 12.39 -4.23
C ASP A 357 26.90 11.13 -3.46
N GLU A 358 28.21 10.88 -3.42
CA GLU A 358 28.82 9.73 -2.74
C GLU A 358 28.52 9.69 -1.22
N THR A 359 28.08 10.81 -0.62
CA THR A 359 27.62 10.85 0.79
C THR A 359 26.18 10.35 0.97
N VAL A 360 25.45 10.12 -0.13
CA VAL A 360 24.07 9.63 -0.15
C VAL A 360 23.99 8.25 -0.83
N ILE A 361 24.57 8.10 -2.02
CA ILE A 361 24.68 6.83 -2.74
C ILE A 361 26.17 6.54 -2.92
N THR A 362 26.71 5.61 -2.13
CA THR A 362 28.15 5.29 -2.18
C THR A 362 28.53 4.65 -3.53
N ALA A 363 29.81 4.73 -3.89
CA ALA A 363 30.32 4.09 -5.11
C ALA A 363 30.08 2.56 -5.14
N GLU A 364 29.96 1.91 -3.97
CA GLU A 364 29.58 0.49 -3.88
C GLU A 364 28.12 0.27 -4.26
N ILE A 365 27.19 1.06 -3.71
CA ILE A 365 25.76 0.96 -4.03
C ILE A 365 25.51 1.33 -5.50
N TYR A 366 26.17 2.37 -6.01
CA TYR A 366 26.08 2.72 -7.43
C TYR A 366 26.58 1.59 -8.34
N ALA A 367 27.66 0.91 -7.97
CA ALA A 367 28.13 -0.27 -8.70
C ALA A 367 27.12 -1.44 -8.65
N LYS A 368 26.40 -1.64 -7.54
CA LYS A 368 25.30 -2.62 -7.45
C LYS A 368 24.13 -2.27 -8.37
N ILE A 369 23.77 -0.98 -8.49
CA ILE A 369 22.72 -0.52 -9.42
C ILE A 369 23.13 -0.79 -10.88
N VAL A 370 24.36 -0.47 -11.26
CA VAL A 370 24.89 -0.77 -12.61
C VAL A 370 24.88 -2.28 -12.88
N GLN A 371 25.36 -3.08 -11.92
CA GLN A 371 25.37 -4.54 -12.02
C GLN A 371 23.96 -5.15 -12.09
N LEU A 372 22.98 -4.59 -11.38
CA LEU A 372 21.58 -5.01 -11.48
C LEU A 372 21.03 -4.71 -12.87
N ALA A 373 21.28 -3.51 -13.40
CA ALA A 373 20.82 -3.11 -14.72
C ALA A 373 21.41 -4.00 -15.84
N GLU A 374 22.71 -4.27 -15.79
CA GLU A 374 23.39 -5.21 -16.72
C GLU A 374 22.79 -6.62 -16.65
N GLN A 375 22.42 -7.09 -15.46
CA GLN A 375 21.79 -8.42 -15.29
C GLN A 375 20.36 -8.48 -15.81
N LEU A 376 19.58 -7.41 -15.65
CA LEU A 376 18.22 -7.31 -16.19
C LEU A 376 18.25 -7.31 -17.72
N GLN A 377 19.02 -6.40 -18.32
CA GLN A 377 19.16 -6.29 -19.79
C GLN A 377 19.82 -7.52 -20.44
N ALA A 378 20.50 -8.38 -19.67
CA ALA A 378 21.03 -9.65 -20.15
C ALA A 378 20.02 -10.82 -20.10
N LYS A 379 18.88 -10.66 -19.40
CA LYS A 379 17.90 -11.72 -19.13
C LYS A 379 16.51 -11.41 -19.68
N TYR A 380 16.14 -10.14 -19.76
CA TYR A 380 14.86 -9.64 -20.21
C TYR A 380 15.02 -8.72 -21.43
N PRO A 381 14.05 -8.69 -22.36
CA PRO A 381 13.96 -7.65 -23.38
C PRO A 381 13.92 -6.25 -22.75
N ASP A 382 14.59 -5.28 -23.36
CA ASP A 382 14.75 -3.93 -22.81
C ASP A 382 13.42 -3.16 -22.71
N ASP A 383 12.43 -3.54 -23.52
CA ASP A 383 11.05 -3.04 -23.52
C ASP A 383 10.12 -3.76 -22.51
N GLU A 384 10.55 -4.88 -21.92
CA GLU A 384 9.86 -5.57 -20.81
C GLU A 384 10.39 -5.15 -19.42
N ILE A 385 11.46 -4.34 -19.37
CA ILE A 385 12.01 -3.80 -18.12
C ILE A 385 11.33 -2.47 -17.79
N ASP A 386 10.50 -2.45 -16.75
CA ASP A 386 9.95 -1.24 -16.15
C ASP A 386 10.86 -0.81 -14.99
N TRP A 387 11.59 0.29 -15.19
CA TRP A 387 12.55 0.77 -14.17
C TRP A 387 11.86 1.53 -13.04
N LEU A 388 10.63 2.00 -13.24
CA LEU A 388 9.84 2.65 -12.21
C LEU A 388 9.25 1.61 -11.25
N LEU A 389 8.73 0.50 -11.78
CA LEU A 389 8.31 -0.66 -11.00
C LEU A 389 9.47 -1.24 -10.16
N ILE A 390 10.69 -1.23 -10.69
CA ILE A 390 11.91 -1.64 -9.95
C ILE A 390 12.22 -0.64 -8.81
N PHE A 391 12.00 0.66 -9.01
CA PHE A 391 12.15 1.67 -7.97
C PHE A 391 11.08 1.55 -6.88
N ASP A 392 9.82 1.34 -7.26
CA ASP A 392 8.70 1.15 -6.35
C ASP A 392 8.91 -0.13 -5.53
N SER A 393 9.22 -1.24 -6.20
CA SER A 393 9.63 -2.51 -5.57
C SER A 393 10.79 -2.33 -4.58
N GLY A 394 11.81 -1.55 -4.95
CA GLY A 394 12.93 -1.28 -4.07
C GLY A 394 12.54 -0.49 -2.83
N SER A 395 11.60 0.45 -2.97
CA SER A 395 11.05 1.21 -1.85
C SER A 395 10.37 0.30 -0.83
N THR A 396 9.74 -0.81 -1.27
CA THR A 396 9.13 -1.82 -0.39
C THR A 396 10.10 -2.87 0.16
N THR A 397 11.42 -2.77 -0.08
CA THR A 397 12.46 -3.67 0.49
C THR A 397 13.06 -3.17 1.80
N ASP A 398 12.34 -2.31 2.51
CA ASP A 398 12.76 -1.73 3.78
C ASP A 398 12.76 -2.76 4.95
N ASN A 399 12.88 -2.29 6.19
CA ASN A 399 13.28 -3.11 7.35
C ASN A 399 12.48 -4.41 7.57
N ASN A 400 11.20 -4.45 7.17
CA ASN A 400 10.34 -5.62 7.34
C ASN A 400 9.84 -6.21 6.00
N GLY A 401 10.00 -5.50 4.88
CA GLY A 401 9.55 -5.89 3.55
C GLY A 401 8.03 -6.03 3.41
N LEU A 402 7.57 -6.38 2.21
CA LEU A 402 6.19 -6.84 2.01
C LEU A 402 5.99 -8.28 2.48
N PRO A 403 4.82 -8.59 3.08
CA PRO A 403 4.47 -9.94 3.50
C PRO A 403 4.39 -10.90 2.30
N HIS A 404 4.65 -12.18 2.55
CA HIS A 404 4.43 -13.26 1.59
C HIS A 404 4.01 -14.50 2.36
N HIS A 405 2.71 -14.81 2.36
CA HIS A 405 2.13 -15.93 3.10
C HIS A 405 0.94 -16.51 2.33
N ILE A 406 1.24 -17.43 1.41
CA ILE A 406 0.23 -18.21 0.68
C ILE A 406 -0.40 -19.23 1.65
N SER A 407 -1.58 -18.90 2.16
CA SER A 407 -2.25 -19.68 3.20
C SER A 407 -2.67 -21.07 2.74
N THR A 408 -2.48 -22.06 3.60
CA THR A 408 -3.08 -23.39 3.43
C THR A 408 -4.57 -23.38 3.75
N SER A 409 -5.33 -24.36 3.24
CA SER A 409 -6.77 -24.48 3.53
C SER A 409 -7.09 -24.52 5.04
N LYS A 410 -6.17 -25.05 5.87
CA LYS A 410 -6.32 -25.10 7.33
C LYS A 410 -6.12 -23.73 7.98
N GLU A 411 -5.20 -22.91 7.46
CA GLU A 411 -5.01 -21.54 7.92
C GLU A 411 -6.19 -20.67 7.52
N LEU A 412 -6.66 -20.78 6.27
CA LEU A 412 -7.89 -20.15 5.79
C LEU A 412 -9.09 -20.50 6.68
N GLU A 413 -9.33 -21.78 7.00
CA GLU A 413 -10.37 -22.20 7.96
C GLU A 413 -10.24 -21.49 9.33
N SER A 414 -9.01 -21.28 9.82
CA SER A 414 -8.75 -20.58 11.08
C SER A 414 -9.02 -19.08 10.96
N TYR A 415 -8.55 -18.43 9.90
CA TYR A 415 -8.73 -16.99 9.64
C TYR A 415 -10.22 -16.65 9.43
N PHE A 416 -10.95 -17.47 8.66
CA PHE A 416 -12.42 -17.39 8.55
C PHE A 416 -13.10 -17.58 9.91
N GLY A 417 -12.62 -18.51 10.74
CA GLY A 417 -13.09 -18.70 12.11
C GLY A 417 -12.82 -17.49 13.01
N HIS A 418 -11.71 -16.78 12.80
CA HIS A 418 -11.36 -15.58 13.56
C HIS A 418 -12.17 -14.36 13.10
N PHE A 419 -12.24 -14.11 11.80
CA PHE A 419 -13.06 -13.09 11.16
C PHE A 419 -14.55 -13.22 11.56
N LYS A 420 -15.12 -14.42 11.51
CA LYS A 420 -16.50 -14.65 11.97
C LYS A 420 -16.73 -14.25 13.43
N ARG A 421 -15.79 -14.59 14.34
CA ARG A 421 -15.88 -14.23 15.75
C ARG A 421 -15.72 -12.73 15.98
N PHE A 422 -14.87 -12.05 15.18
CA PHE A 422 -14.77 -10.59 15.17
C PHE A 422 -16.13 -9.97 14.79
N LEU A 423 -16.72 -10.37 13.66
CA LEU A 423 -18.02 -9.86 13.19
C LEU A 423 -19.12 -10.07 14.25
N GLN A 424 -19.16 -11.24 14.88
CA GLN A 424 -20.13 -11.57 15.94
C GLN A 424 -19.96 -10.75 17.24
N ARG A 425 -18.78 -10.13 17.44
CA ARG A 425 -18.46 -9.30 18.62
C ARG A 425 -18.54 -7.80 18.32
N LEU A 426 -18.83 -7.37 17.09
CA LEU A 426 -18.97 -5.96 16.74
C LEU A 426 -20.03 -5.27 17.63
N PRO A 427 -19.69 -4.17 18.33
CA PRO A 427 -20.64 -3.47 19.20
C PRO A 427 -21.74 -2.75 18.40
N VAL A 428 -21.44 -2.41 17.14
CA VAL A 428 -22.32 -1.74 16.18
C VAL A 428 -22.10 -2.31 14.78
N PRO A 429 -23.13 -2.39 13.92
CA PRO A 429 -22.92 -2.73 12.51
C PRO A 429 -22.20 -1.58 11.78
N PRO A 430 -21.44 -1.88 10.72
CA PRO A 430 -20.90 -0.85 9.83
C PRO A 430 -22.02 -0.15 9.04
N VAL A 431 -21.74 1.07 8.58
CA VAL A 431 -22.61 1.83 7.66
C VAL A 431 -22.57 1.24 6.26
N ALA A 432 -21.38 0.85 5.81
CA ALA A 432 -21.10 0.18 4.55
C ALA A 432 -19.93 -0.79 4.73
N ILE A 433 -19.87 -1.80 3.86
CA ILE A 433 -18.73 -2.70 3.75
C ILE A 433 -18.07 -2.47 2.39
N THR A 434 -16.76 -2.29 2.40
CA THR A 434 -15.91 -2.26 1.21
C THR A 434 -15.03 -3.51 1.20
N MET A 435 -14.77 -4.04 0.00
CA MET A 435 -13.96 -5.25 -0.17
C MET A 435 -13.12 -5.14 -1.44
N ALA A 436 -11.84 -5.47 -1.35
CA ALA A 436 -10.91 -5.51 -2.48
C ALA A 436 -10.49 -6.95 -2.75
N HIS A 437 -10.39 -7.34 -4.03
CA HIS A 437 -9.86 -8.65 -4.39
C HIS A 437 -8.35 -8.68 -4.41
N SER A 438 -7.72 -7.57 -4.82
CA SER A 438 -6.27 -7.44 -5.02
C SER A 438 -5.70 -8.64 -5.79
N ALA A 439 -6.41 -9.05 -6.84
CA ALA A 439 -6.03 -10.17 -7.69
C ALA A 439 -5.38 -9.67 -8.99
N GLN A 440 -5.86 -8.55 -9.55
CA GLN A 440 -5.27 -7.91 -10.73
C GLN A 440 -3.90 -7.25 -10.47
N ASP A 441 -3.52 -7.08 -9.20
CA ASP A 441 -2.21 -6.62 -8.75
C ASP A 441 -1.33 -7.75 -8.15
N ASP A 442 -1.78 -9.00 -8.26
CA ASP A 442 -1.10 -10.23 -7.84
C ASP A 442 -0.78 -10.35 -6.33
N TYR A 443 -1.48 -9.59 -5.46
CA TYR A 443 -1.34 -9.70 -4.00
C TYR A 443 -2.19 -10.85 -3.41
N CYS A 444 -3.49 -10.93 -3.66
CA CYS A 444 -4.30 -12.10 -3.33
C CYS A 444 -4.09 -13.21 -4.39
N PRO A 445 -3.74 -14.46 -4.00
CA PRO A 445 -3.48 -15.53 -4.95
C PRO A 445 -4.67 -15.84 -5.86
N GLN A 446 -4.45 -15.75 -7.17
CA GLN A 446 -5.42 -16.00 -8.25
C GLN A 446 -6.16 -17.35 -8.14
N ASP A 447 -5.53 -18.38 -7.58
CA ASP A 447 -6.15 -19.70 -7.37
C ASP A 447 -6.98 -19.81 -6.07
N GLN A 448 -6.91 -18.81 -5.19
CA GLN A 448 -7.62 -18.76 -3.90
C GLN A 448 -8.69 -17.66 -3.82
N VAL A 449 -8.52 -16.52 -4.50
CA VAL A 449 -9.38 -15.33 -4.36
C VAL A 449 -10.88 -15.63 -4.43
N ALA A 450 -11.34 -16.38 -5.45
CA ALA A 450 -12.76 -16.69 -5.63
C ALA A 450 -13.34 -17.57 -4.49
N PHE A 451 -12.53 -18.43 -3.89
CA PHE A 451 -12.93 -19.21 -2.70
C PHE A 451 -12.99 -18.31 -1.47
N ILE A 452 -12.02 -17.43 -1.30
CA ILE A 452 -11.97 -16.47 -0.19
C ILE A 452 -13.18 -15.53 -0.24
N GLU A 453 -13.49 -14.95 -1.41
CA GLU A 453 -14.67 -14.11 -1.66
C GLU A 453 -15.97 -14.83 -1.24
N GLU A 454 -16.19 -16.06 -1.74
CA GLU A 454 -17.37 -16.86 -1.39
C GLU A 454 -17.48 -17.09 0.12
N GLN A 455 -16.36 -17.41 0.79
CA GLN A 455 -16.37 -17.64 2.24
C GLN A 455 -16.65 -16.34 3.01
N VAL A 456 -16.02 -15.21 2.63
CA VAL A 456 -16.23 -13.91 3.29
C VAL A 456 -17.66 -13.44 3.14
N LEU A 457 -18.23 -13.46 1.92
CA LEU A 457 -19.62 -13.09 1.67
C LEU A 457 -20.60 -13.97 2.46
N ARG A 458 -20.36 -15.28 2.51
CA ARG A 458 -21.16 -16.20 3.34
C ARG A 458 -21.06 -15.87 4.83
N LEU A 459 -19.89 -15.49 5.33
CA LEU A 459 -19.70 -15.11 6.73
C LEU A 459 -20.37 -13.78 7.08
N LEU A 460 -20.34 -12.80 6.18
CA LEU A 460 -21.08 -11.55 6.32
C LEU A 460 -22.59 -11.83 6.39
N HIS A 461 -23.12 -12.65 5.47
CA HIS A 461 -24.53 -13.04 5.47
C HIS A 461 -24.91 -13.83 6.74
N ASP A 462 -24.08 -14.77 7.19
CA ASP A 462 -24.30 -15.55 8.42
C ASP A 462 -24.44 -14.69 9.69
N VAL A 463 -23.79 -13.51 9.73
CA VAL A 463 -23.76 -12.64 10.92
C VAL A 463 -24.76 -11.49 10.82
N PHE A 464 -24.88 -10.85 9.65
CA PHE A 464 -25.76 -9.70 9.46
C PHE A 464 -27.19 -10.10 9.03
N GLY A 465 -27.36 -11.24 8.36
CA GLY A 465 -28.65 -11.75 7.86
C GLY A 465 -29.38 -10.72 7.00
N ASP A 466 -30.69 -10.57 7.22
CA ASP A 466 -31.57 -9.62 6.53
C ASP A 466 -31.11 -8.14 6.58
N LYS A 467 -30.12 -7.79 7.43
CA LYS A 467 -29.50 -6.45 7.44
C LYS A 467 -28.47 -6.24 6.34
N LEU A 468 -27.91 -7.29 5.75
CA LEU A 468 -26.96 -7.19 4.62
C LEU A 468 -27.74 -7.03 3.32
N HIS A 469 -27.23 -6.24 2.38
CA HIS A 469 -27.86 -6.09 1.07
C HIS A 469 -27.79 -7.41 0.29
N GLU A 470 -28.90 -7.82 -0.37
CA GLU A 470 -29.06 -9.17 -0.95
C GLU A 470 -28.02 -9.53 -2.02
N LYS A 471 -27.45 -8.52 -2.70
CA LYS A 471 -26.40 -8.67 -3.71
C LYS A 471 -25.26 -7.70 -3.42
N ALA A 472 -24.02 -8.18 -3.46
CA ALA A 472 -22.86 -7.30 -3.52
C ALA A 472 -22.80 -6.54 -4.86
N ILE A 473 -22.18 -5.35 -4.85
CA ILE A 473 -22.06 -4.47 -6.01
C ILE A 473 -20.63 -4.59 -6.54
N LEU A 474 -20.48 -5.17 -7.74
CA LEU A 474 -19.18 -5.49 -8.34
C LEU A 474 -18.71 -4.36 -9.27
N HIS A 475 -17.81 -3.50 -8.79
CA HIS A 475 -17.33 -2.32 -9.53
C HIS A 475 -16.73 -2.70 -10.89
N TYR A 476 -15.86 -3.71 -10.90
CA TYR A 476 -15.16 -4.22 -12.07
C TYR A 476 -16.07 -4.92 -13.10
N MET A 477 -17.36 -5.11 -12.78
CA MET A 477 -18.38 -5.64 -13.71
C MET A 477 -19.35 -4.56 -14.23
N ASP A 478 -19.09 -3.27 -13.95
CA ASP A 478 -20.00 -2.14 -14.22
C ASP A 478 -21.43 -2.38 -13.66
N ASP A 479 -21.53 -3.04 -12.49
CA ASP A 479 -22.82 -3.39 -11.90
C ASP A 479 -23.66 -2.11 -11.63
N PRO A 480 -24.88 -1.99 -12.17
CA PRO A 480 -25.66 -0.77 -12.03
C PRO A 480 -26.17 -0.62 -10.60
N TRP A 481 -25.76 0.47 -9.94
CA TRP A 481 -26.11 0.77 -8.55
C TRP A 481 -26.64 2.19 -8.39
N ASP A 482 -27.42 2.42 -7.33
CA ASP A 482 -27.88 3.74 -6.91
C ASP A 482 -27.87 3.80 -5.39
N VAL A 483 -26.89 4.52 -4.84
CA VAL A 483 -26.69 4.73 -3.40
C VAL A 483 -27.93 5.27 -2.68
N MET A 484 -28.88 5.86 -3.40
CA MET A 484 -30.12 6.40 -2.84
C MET A 484 -31.24 5.36 -2.71
N LYS A 485 -31.01 4.12 -3.19
CA LYS A 485 -31.95 2.99 -3.18
C LYS A 485 -31.51 1.81 -2.30
N LEU A 486 -30.29 1.82 -1.75
CA LEU A 486 -29.72 0.78 -0.89
C LEU A 486 -30.29 0.83 0.55
#